data_AF-A0A2E6C3A4-F1
#
_entry.id   AF-A0A2E6C3A4-F1
#
_cell.length_a   1.000
_cell.length_b   1.000
_cell.length_c   1.000
_cell.angle_alpha   90.00
_cell.angle_beta   90.00
_cell.angle_gamma   90.00
#
_symmetry.space_group_name_H-M   'P 1'
#
loop_
_entity.id
_entity.type
_entity.pdbx_description
1 polymer ?
#
loop_
_entity_poly.entity_id
_entity_poly.type
_entity_poly.pdbx_seq_one_letter_code
_entity_poly.pdbx_strand_id
1 'polypeptide(L)'
;MSGADSMVTLQERLVNLINQLNMPILETSLVISRWTNRLLSQLKEHTNELPSNLSEPWPLDSEPVESSASFDLEKALSLVDRDRMDILDTLIRVTLEEEQMLVSDALGVMRSWEHLARNQLSQAAGPGQLFSPTEIPDDF
;
A
#
# COMPACT_ATOMS: atom_id res chain seq x y z
N MET A 1 12.90 19.76 -5.62
CA MET A 1 13.41 18.38 -5.53
C MET A 1 13.26 17.72 -6.88
N SER A 2 14.09 16.73 -7.21
CA SER A 2 13.81 15.87 -8.35
C SER A 2 12.64 14.93 -8.01
N GLY A 3 11.92 14.40 -9.01
CA GLY A 3 10.83 13.44 -8.75
C GLY A 3 11.32 12.20 -8.01
N ALA A 4 12.57 11.77 -8.27
CA ALA A 4 13.20 10.67 -7.55
C ALA A 4 13.38 10.98 -6.05
N ASP A 5 13.82 12.19 -5.70
CA ASP A 5 13.96 12.59 -4.29
C ASP A 5 12.59 12.57 -3.58
N SER A 6 11.53 13.06 -4.24
CA SER A 6 10.18 13.06 -3.67
C SER A 6 9.64 11.64 -3.47
N MET A 7 9.91 10.72 -4.40
CA MET A 7 9.56 9.31 -4.25
C MET A 7 10.29 8.66 -3.06
N VAL A 8 11.58 8.94 -2.89
CA VAL A 8 12.37 8.47 -1.74
C VAL A 8 11.80 9.04 -0.44
N THR A 9 11.48 10.34 -0.39
CA THR A 9 10.87 10.95 0.80
C THR A 9 9.56 10.26 1.18
N LEU A 10 8.68 9.99 0.21
CA LEU A 10 7.43 9.27 0.46
C LEU A 10 7.69 7.85 0.97
N GLN A 11 8.61 7.14 0.33
CA GLN A 11 9.03 5.78 0.73
C GLN A 11 9.52 5.75 2.18
N GLU A 12 10.49 6.59 2.53
CA GLU A 12 11.07 6.65 3.88
C GLU A 12 10.02 7.00 4.94
N ARG A 13 9.15 7.97 4.66
CA ARG A 13 8.08 8.38 5.58
C ARG A 13 7.07 7.24 5.81
N LEU A 14 6.73 6.48 4.76
CA LEU A 14 5.86 5.31 4.86
C LEU A 14 6.50 4.20 5.68
N VAL A 15 7.74 3.82 5.38
CA VAL A 15 8.49 2.79 6.13
C VAL A 15 8.55 3.16 7.61
N ASN A 16 8.96 4.40 7.92
CA ASN A 16 9.09 4.88 9.29
C ASN A 16 7.76 4.83 10.05
N LEU A 17 6.67 5.32 9.45
CA LEU A 17 5.37 5.36 10.12
C LEU A 17 4.78 3.96 10.33
N ILE A 18 4.85 3.10 9.31
CA ILE A 18 4.32 1.74 9.38
C ILE A 18 5.03 0.94 10.47
N ASN A 19 6.36 1.06 10.55
CA ASN A 19 7.16 0.45 11.62
C ASN A 19 6.83 1.06 13.00
N GLN A 20 6.75 2.39 13.10
CA GLN A 20 6.48 3.09 14.36
C GLN A 20 5.12 2.69 14.96
N LEU A 21 4.09 2.56 14.12
CA LEU A 21 2.74 2.19 14.54
C LEU A 21 2.51 0.68 14.56
N ASN A 22 3.53 -0.11 14.18
CA ASN A 22 3.46 -1.56 14.03
C ASN A 22 2.23 -1.97 13.21
N MET A 23 2.01 -1.28 12.07
CA MET A 23 0.74 -1.36 11.34
C MET A 23 0.50 -2.79 10.85
N PRO A 24 -0.66 -3.38 11.16
CA PRO A 24 -1.07 -4.66 10.61
C PRO A 24 -1.12 -4.65 9.08
N ILE A 25 -0.72 -5.76 8.46
CA ILE A 25 -0.71 -5.90 7.00
C ILE A 25 -2.09 -5.63 6.37
N LEU A 26 -3.18 -6.05 7.02
CA LEU A 26 -4.54 -5.77 6.53
C LEU A 26 -4.79 -4.27 6.42
N GLU A 27 -4.42 -3.50 7.44
CA GLU A 27 -4.65 -2.05 7.46
C GLU A 27 -3.79 -1.31 6.47
N THR A 28 -2.49 -1.64 6.42
CA THR A 28 -1.56 -1.12 5.42
C THR A 28 -2.12 -1.35 4.01
N SER A 29 -2.56 -2.58 3.72
CA SER A 29 -3.07 -2.95 2.40
C SER A 29 -4.32 -2.16 2.00
N LEU A 30 -5.21 -1.87 2.95
CA LEU A 30 -6.44 -1.11 2.72
C LEU A 30 -6.14 0.35 2.39
N VAL A 31 -5.20 0.98 3.10
CA VAL A 31 -4.79 2.37 2.82
C VAL A 31 -4.07 2.44 1.48
N ILE A 32 -3.10 1.56 1.22
CA ILE A 32 -2.35 1.52 -0.04
C ILE A 32 -3.28 1.26 -1.23
N SER A 33 -4.21 0.31 -1.12
CA SER A 33 -5.20 0.03 -2.17
C SER A 33 -6.07 1.25 -2.48
N ARG A 34 -6.52 1.99 -1.47
CA ARG A 34 -7.31 3.20 -1.64
C ARG A 34 -6.53 4.28 -2.39
N TRP A 35 -5.28 4.52 -2.02
CA TRP A 35 -4.41 5.50 -2.68
C TRP A 35 -4.03 5.09 -4.10
N THR A 36 -3.68 3.82 -4.32
CA THR A 36 -3.41 3.28 -5.66
C THR A 36 -4.59 3.51 -6.59
N ASN A 37 -5.80 3.16 -6.17
CA ASN A 37 -7.02 3.36 -6.95
C ASN A 37 -7.30 4.84 -7.22
N ARG A 38 -7.17 5.70 -6.21
CA ARG A 38 -7.37 7.15 -6.35
C ARG A 38 -6.40 7.75 -7.37
N LEU A 39 -5.11 7.48 -7.24
CA LEU A 39 -4.08 8.03 -8.12
C LEU A 39 -4.22 7.47 -9.54
N LEU A 40 -4.53 6.18 -9.68
CA LEU A 40 -4.79 5.57 -10.99
C LEU A 40 -5.98 6.22 -11.68
N SER A 41 -7.09 6.44 -10.97
CA SER A 41 -8.27 7.13 -11.52
C SER A 41 -7.93 8.54 -11.97
N GLN A 42 -7.23 9.32 -11.13
CA GLN A 42 -6.79 10.68 -11.48
C GLN A 42 -5.88 10.69 -12.71
N LEU A 43 -4.98 9.72 -12.84
CA LEU A 43 -4.08 9.63 -13.98
C LEU A 43 -4.83 9.27 -15.27
N LYS A 44 -5.80 8.35 -15.18
CA LYS A 44 -6.67 7.95 -16.31
C LYS A 44 -7.56 9.07 -16.83
N GLU A 45 -7.88 10.08 -16.02
CA GLU A 45 -8.61 11.27 -16.48
C GLU A 45 -7.79 12.10 -17.48
N HIS A 46 -6.46 11.98 -17.46
CA HIS A 46 -5.55 12.79 -18.26
C HIS A 46 -4.88 12.01 -19.41
N THR A 47 -4.90 10.68 -19.37
CA THR A 47 -4.36 9.83 -20.45
C THR A 47 -5.05 8.46 -20.50
N ASN A 48 -5.24 7.94 -21.71
CA ASN A 48 -5.72 6.58 -21.95
C ASN A 48 -4.58 5.57 -22.15
N GLU A 49 -3.35 6.05 -22.29
CA GLU A 49 -2.16 5.23 -22.51
C GLU A 49 -1.30 5.29 -21.25
N LEU A 50 -1.35 4.20 -20.48
CA LEU A 50 -0.55 4.03 -19.27
C LEU A 50 0.38 2.83 -19.43
N PRO A 51 1.63 2.93 -18.96
CA PRO A 51 2.51 1.78 -18.94
C PRO A 51 1.98 0.73 -17.96
N SER A 52 2.16 -0.54 -18.29
CA SER A 52 1.58 -1.68 -17.55
C SER A 52 1.99 -1.69 -16.07
N ASN A 53 3.22 -1.29 -15.77
CA ASN A 53 3.76 -1.19 -14.42
C ASN A 53 3.03 -0.16 -13.53
N LEU A 54 2.26 0.77 -14.10
CA LEU A 54 1.40 1.71 -13.38
C LEU A 54 -0.07 1.34 -13.46
N SER A 55 -0.53 0.80 -14.59
CA SER A 55 -1.95 0.51 -14.80
C SER A 55 -2.42 -0.76 -14.09
N GLU A 56 -1.52 -1.72 -13.90
CA GLU A 56 -1.84 -3.04 -13.36
C GLU A 56 -1.03 -3.33 -12.08
N PRO A 57 -1.62 -4.08 -11.13
CA PRO A 57 -0.87 -4.58 -9.99
C PRO A 57 0.27 -5.49 -10.44
N TRP A 58 1.45 -5.36 -9.82
CA TRP A 58 2.60 -6.20 -10.17
C TRP A 58 2.31 -7.69 -9.87
N PRO A 59 2.88 -8.63 -10.63
CA PRO A 59 2.68 -10.06 -10.36
C PRO A 59 3.16 -10.42 -8.96
N LEU A 60 2.59 -11.46 -8.35
CA LEU A 60 3.07 -11.98 -7.07
C LEU A 60 4.42 -12.69 -7.26
N ASP A 61 5.27 -12.62 -6.24
CA ASP A 61 6.59 -13.28 -6.25
C ASP A 61 6.49 -14.79 -6.02
N SER A 62 5.39 -15.25 -5.41
CA SER A 62 5.16 -16.65 -5.06
C SER A 62 3.72 -17.07 -5.29
N GLU A 63 3.50 -18.38 -5.42
CA GLU A 63 2.14 -18.92 -5.47
C GLU A 63 1.40 -18.63 -4.15
N PRO A 64 0.12 -18.20 -4.21
CA PRO A 64 -0.68 -17.99 -3.02
C PRO A 64 -0.85 -19.28 -2.23
N VAL A 65 -0.83 -19.19 -0.90
CA VAL A 65 -1.14 -20.32 -0.04
C VAL A 65 -2.65 -20.53 -0.04
N GLU A 66 -3.09 -21.77 -0.30
CA GLU A 66 -4.49 -22.12 -0.13
C GLU A 66 -4.88 -22.04 1.35
N SER A 67 -5.75 -21.09 1.69
CA SER A 67 -6.33 -21.03 3.03
C SER A 67 -7.60 -21.87 3.09
N SER A 68 -7.63 -22.84 4.01
CA SER A 68 -8.84 -23.57 4.37
C SER A 68 -9.71 -22.81 5.39
N ALA A 69 -9.31 -21.59 5.79
CA ALA A 69 -10.02 -20.80 6.78
C ALA A 69 -11.19 -20.06 6.13
N SER A 70 -12.43 -20.44 6.45
CA SER A 70 -13.60 -19.61 6.20
C SER A 70 -13.62 -18.47 7.22
N PHE A 71 -12.91 -17.38 6.93
CA PHE A 71 -12.91 -16.20 7.79
C PHE A 71 -13.94 -15.18 7.30
N ASP A 72 -14.67 -14.62 8.26
CA ASP A 72 -15.65 -13.57 7.98
C ASP A 72 -14.91 -12.25 7.74
N LEU A 73 -14.92 -11.80 6.48
CA LEU A 73 -14.29 -10.55 6.06
C LEU A 73 -14.93 -9.34 6.76
N GLU A 74 -16.25 -9.33 6.98
CA GLU A 74 -16.91 -8.21 7.67
C GLU A 74 -16.42 -8.10 9.11
N LYS A 75 -16.23 -9.26 9.76
CA LYS A 75 -15.62 -9.30 11.09
C LYS A 75 -14.18 -8.81 11.06
N ALA A 76 -13.38 -9.21 10.07
CA ALA A 76 -12.02 -8.71 9.89
C ALA A 76 -11.97 -7.18 9.83
N LEU A 77 -12.81 -6.62 8.96
CA LEU A 77 -12.91 -5.18 8.72
C LEU A 77 -13.49 -4.43 9.93
N SER A 78 -14.25 -5.10 10.80
CA SER A 78 -14.72 -4.49 12.06
C SER A 78 -13.62 -4.32 13.11
N LEU A 79 -12.52 -5.07 12.99
CA LEU A 79 -11.42 -5.10 13.96
C LEU A 79 -10.26 -4.17 13.58
N VAL A 80 -10.28 -3.58 12.38
CA VAL A 80 -9.24 -2.63 11.94
C VAL A 80 -9.29 -1.34 12.75
N ASP A 81 -8.12 -0.79 13.02
CA ASP A 81 -7.97 0.49 13.69
C ASP A 81 -8.04 1.64 12.68
N ARG A 82 -9.15 2.38 12.72
CA ARG A 82 -9.41 3.48 11.79
C ARG A 82 -8.50 4.67 12.03
N ASP A 83 -8.15 4.97 13.28
CA ASP A 83 -7.31 6.12 13.61
C ASP A 83 -5.90 5.90 13.05
N ARG A 84 -5.36 4.68 13.19
CA ARG A 84 -4.07 4.30 12.60
C ARG A 84 -4.07 4.41 11.08
N MET A 85 -5.14 3.96 10.43
CA MET A 85 -5.30 4.10 8.97
C MET A 85 -5.41 5.58 8.54
N ASP A 86 -6.12 6.41 9.29
CA ASP A 86 -6.29 7.83 9.00
C ASP A 86 -4.99 8.63 9.20
N ILE A 87 -4.13 8.22 10.14
CA ILE A 87 -2.77 8.76 10.29
C ILE A 87 -1.93 8.46 9.05
N LEU A 88 -1.93 7.20 8.58
CA LEU A 88 -1.20 6.83 7.35
C LEU A 88 -1.75 7.57 6.12
N ASP A 89 -3.06 7.65 5.97
CA ASP A 89 -3.73 8.40 4.91
C ASP A 89 -3.34 9.88 4.91
N THR A 90 -3.25 10.48 6.09
CA THR A 90 -2.84 11.87 6.26
C THR A 90 -1.36 12.06 5.90
N LEU A 91 -0.47 11.15 6.33
CA LEU A 91 0.94 11.20 5.98
C LEU A 91 1.14 11.14 4.46
N ILE A 92 0.44 10.23 3.76
CA ILE A 92 0.50 10.15 2.29
C ILE A 92 0.04 11.47 1.70
N ARG A 93 -1.18 11.93 2.02
CA ARG A 93 -1.75 13.17 1.48
C ARG A 93 -0.84 14.38 1.67
N VAL A 94 -0.35 14.58 2.89
CA VAL A 94 0.51 15.73 3.23
C VAL A 94 1.83 15.63 2.47
N THR A 95 2.44 14.45 2.40
CA THR A 95 3.72 14.28 1.68
C THR A 95 3.55 14.53 0.17
N LEU A 96 2.47 14.03 -0.45
CA LEU A 96 2.20 14.31 -1.86
C LEU A 96 2.04 15.81 -2.15
N GLU A 97 1.38 16.54 -1.25
CA GLU A 97 1.16 17.98 -1.36
C GLU A 97 2.45 18.79 -1.11
N GLU A 98 3.16 18.49 -0.01
CA GLU A 98 4.42 19.15 0.37
C GLU A 98 5.48 19.02 -0.72
N GLU A 99 5.59 17.83 -1.30
CA GLU A 99 6.56 17.51 -2.33
C GLU A 99 6.08 17.85 -3.74
N GLN A 100 4.84 18.32 -3.89
CA GLN A 100 4.20 18.63 -5.18
C GLN A 100 4.35 17.48 -6.19
N MET A 101 4.13 16.24 -5.71
CA MET A 101 4.48 15.05 -6.48
C MET A 101 3.63 14.91 -7.75
N LEU A 102 4.27 14.47 -8.82
CA LEU A 102 3.53 14.00 -10.00
C LEU A 102 2.70 12.77 -9.61
N VAL A 103 1.47 12.72 -10.12
CA VAL A 103 0.54 11.60 -9.87
C VAL A 103 1.15 10.27 -10.32
N SER A 104 1.92 10.26 -11.42
CA SER A 104 2.62 9.08 -11.92
C SER A 104 3.68 8.56 -10.95
N ASP A 105 4.44 9.47 -10.33
CA ASP A 105 5.54 9.14 -9.44
C ASP A 105 5.00 8.61 -8.11
N ALA A 106 3.98 9.28 -7.58
CA ALA A 106 3.22 8.83 -6.41
C ALA A 106 2.60 7.44 -6.64
N LEU A 107 1.97 7.23 -7.81
CA LEU A 107 1.40 5.92 -8.17
C LEU A 107 2.48 4.84 -8.27
N GLY A 108 3.67 5.17 -8.79
CA GLY A 108 4.81 4.27 -8.83
C GLY A 108 5.21 3.77 -7.45
N VAL A 109 5.29 4.66 -6.46
CA VAL A 109 5.53 4.29 -5.06
C VAL A 109 4.37 3.44 -4.52
N MET A 110 3.12 3.83 -4.76
CA MET A 110 1.98 3.02 -4.28
C MET A 110 1.95 1.61 -4.89
N ARG A 111 2.42 1.42 -6.14
CA ARG A 111 2.53 0.10 -6.77
C ARG A 111 3.58 -0.80 -6.13
N SER A 112 4.73 -0.26 -5.70
CA SER A 112 5.72 -1.05 -4.96
C SER A 112 5.19 -1.49 -3.60
N TRP A 113 4.46 -0.60 -2.91
CA TRP A 113 3.77 -0.95 -1.66
C TRP A 113 2.63 -1.94 -1.85
N GLU A 114 1.84 -1.80 -2.92
CA GLU A 114 0.77 -2.74 -3.26
C GLU A 114 1.36 -4.13 -3.53
N HIS A 115 2.49 -4.20 -4.24
CA HIS A 115 3.20 -5.44 -4.49
C HIS A 115 3.64 -6.11 -3.18
N LEU A 116 4.35 -5.38 -2.31
CA LEU A 116 4.78 -5.88 -0.99
C LEU A 116 3.59 -6.39 -0.17
N ALA A 117 2.52 -5.61 -0.10
CA ALA A 117 1.37 -5.96 0.71
C ALA A 117 0.63 -7.19 0.16
N ARG A 118 0.48 -7.28 -1.17
CA ARG A 118 -0.18 -8.42 -1.82
C ARG A 118 0.62 -9.71 -1.67
N ASN A 119 1.94 -9.64 -1.72
CA ASN A 119 2.78 -10.82 -1.45
C ASN A 119 2.56 -11.34 -0.03
N GLN A 120 2.61 -10.48 0.99
CA GLN A 120 2.33 -10.91 2.37
C GLN A 120 0.91 -11.47 2.55
N LEU A 121 -0.09 -10.79 2.01
CA LEU A 121 -1.48 -11.27 2.07
C LEU A 121 -1.67 -12.61 1.34
N SER A 122 -0.96 -12.83 0.23
CA SER A 122 -1.03 -14.10 -0.51
C SER A 122 -0.48 -15.29 0.29
N GLN A 123 0.35 -15.02 1.28
CA GLN A 123 0.95 -16.01 2.17
C GLN A 123 0.20 -16.14 3.51
N ALA A 124 -0.87 -15.35 3.72
CA ALA A 124 -1.69 -15.44 4.91
C ALA A 124 -2.65 -16.65 4.84
N ALA A 125 -2.34 -17.70 5.60
CA ALA A 125 -3.14 -18.91 5.72
C ALA A 125 -4.25 -18.80 6.77
N GLY A 126 -4.22 -17.80 7.66
CA GLY A 126 -5.23 -17.65 8.71
C GLY A 126 -5.43 -16.21 9.23
N PRO A 127 -6.49 -15.97 10.01
CA PRO A 127 -6.90 -14.62 10.39
C PRO A 127 -5.86 -13.84 11.19
N GLY A 128 -5.10 -14.52 12.06
CA GLY A 128 -4.06 -13.88 12.87
C GLY A 128 -2.95 -13.24 12.02
N GLN A 129 -2.66 -13.79 10.84
CA GLN A 129 -1.66 -13.25 9.93
C GLN A 129 -2.16 -12.02 9.16
N LEU A 130 -3.47 -11.78 9.08
CA LEU A 130 -3.99 -10.51 8.56
C LEU A 130 -3.69 -9.35 9.52
N PHE A 131 -3.57 -9.67 10.81
CA PHE A 131 -3.30 -8.70 11.87
C PHE A 131 -1.84 -8.69 12.32
N SER A 132 -0.95 -9.47 11.67
CA SER A 132 0.48 -9.40 11.95
C SER A 132 1.05 -8.07 11.45
N PRO A 133 2.11 -7.56 12.09
CA PRO A 133 2.85 -6.41 11.58
C PRO A 133 3.20 -6.56 10.11
N THR A 134 3.17 -5.46 9.37
CA THR A 134 3.64 -5.42 7.98
C THR A 134 5.15 -5.67 7.97
N GLU A 135 5.60 -6.70 7.29
CA GLU A 135 7.03 -7.02 7.16
C GLU A 135 7.65 -6.20 6.05
N ILE A 136 8.65 -5.37 6.35
CA ILE A 136 9.32 -4.53 5.35
C ILE A 136 10.77 -5.02 5.22
N PRO A 137 11.23 -5.44 4.03
CA PRO A 137 12.63 -5.82 3.80
C PRO A 137 13.60 -4.69 4.13
N ASP A 138 14.80 -5.03 4.60
CA ASP A 138 15.84 -4.03 4.98
C ASP A 138 16.28 -3.14 3.79
N ASP A 139 16.11 -3.62 2.56
CA ASP A 139 16.49 -2.96 1.31
C ASP A 139 15.32 -2.37 0.51
N PHE A 140 14.13 -2.28 1.13
CA PHE A 140 12.91 -1.79 0.50
C PHE A 140 12.84 -0.27 0.31
#